data_AF-A0A960NTI1-F1
#
_entry.id   AF-A0A960NTI1-F1
#
_cell.length_a   1.000
_cell.length_b   1.000
_cell.length_c   1.000
_cell.angle_alpha   90.00
_cell.angle_beta   90.00
_cell.angle_gamma   90.00
#
_symmetry.space_group_name_H-M   'P 1'
#
loop_
_entity.id
_entity.type
_entity.pdbx_description
1 polymer ?
#
loop_
_entity_poly.entity_id
_entity_poly.type
_entity_poly.pdbx_seq_one_letter_code
_entity_poly.pdbx_strand_id
1 'polypeptide(L)'
;MAPRTKKAAAPVTFDLPLDLLAKIETCRQALGLDTASAVIRSALERFDFAGCQPPHVPHRQISVRLSADQRSALKRYAKIKDVSVGVLLRMAIDDLPATKPKAKAKPTRRRKS
;
A
#
# COMPACT_ATOMS: atom_id res chain seq x y z
N MET A 1 48.95 -5.43 8.28
CA MET A 1 47.48 -5.43 8.51
C MET A 1 46.81 -5.09 7.19
N ALA A 2 46.08 -6.02 6.58
CA ALA A 2 45.32 -5.73 5.35
C ALA A 2 44.05 -4.91 5.71
N PRO A 3 43.70 -3.86 4.95
CA PRO A 3 42.47 -3.11 5.18
C PRO A 3 41.27 -4.02 4.88
N ARG A 4 40.41 -4.23 5.87
CA ARG A 4 39.12 -4.91 5.68
C ARG A 4 38.28 -4.05 4.72
N THR A 5 38.17 -4.47 3.47
CA THR A 5 37.23 -3.88 2.53
C THR A 5 35.81 -4.08 3.09
N LYS A 6 35.18 -2.98 3.54
CA LYS A 6 33.78 -3.02 3.96
C LYS A 6 32.97 -3.49 2.75
N LYS A 7 32.31 -4.65 2.84
CA LYS A 7 31.39 -5.13 1.80
C LYS A 7 30.38 -4.01 1.52
N ALA A 8 30.28 -3.60 0.26
CA ALA A 8 29.29 -2.62 -0.16
C ALA A 8 27.89 -3.15 0.21
N ALA A 9 27.06 -2.30 0.81
CA ALA A 9 25.69 -2.67 1.17
C ALA A 9 24.88 -3.00 -0.08
N ALA A 10 24.06 -4.05 -0.02
CA ALA A 10 23.17 -4.42 -1.11
C ALA A 10 22.11 -3.32 -1.32
N PRO A 11 21.76 -3.00 -2.57
CA PRO A 11 20.73 -2.00 -2.86
C PRO A 11 19.36 -2.47 -2.38
N VAL A 12 18.60 -1.56 -1.79
CA VAL A 12 17.20 -1.79 -1.39
C VAL A 12 16.32 -1.03 -2.38
N THR A 13 15.45 -1.76 -3.08
CA THR A 13 14.52 -1.20 -4.07
C THR A 13 13.13 -1.09 -3.45
N PHE A 14 12.53 0.10 -3.54
CA PHE A 14 11.16 0.36 -3.10
C PHE A 14 10.59 1.52 -3.91
N ASP A 15 9.26 1.54 -4.07
CA ASP A 15 8.55 2.61 -4.75
C ASP A 15 8.33 3.81 -3.82
N LEU A 16 8.46 5.02 -4.35
CA LEU A 16 8.32 6.26 -3.60
C LEU A 16 7.37 7.23 -4.35
N PRO A 17 6.33 7.76 -3.68
CA PRO A 17 5.53 8.86 -4.22
C PRO A 17 6.39 10.07 -4.60
N LEU A 18 6.04 10.76 -5.69
CA LEU A 18 6.80 11.93 -6.18
C LEU A 18 6.92 13.04 -5.12
N ASP A 19 5.89 13.22 -4.29
CA ASP A 19 5.91 14.20 -3.19
C ASP A 19 7.01 13.88 -2.17
N LEU A 20 7.24 12.60 -1.87
CA LEU A 20 8.31 12.19 -0.97
C LEU A 20 9.68 12.25 -1.66
N LEU A 21 9.74 12.05 -2.98
CA LEU A 21 10.98 12.27 -3.74
C LEU A 21 11.41 13.74 -3.69
N ALA A 22 10.47 14.68 -3.87
CA ALA A 22 10.72 16.10 -3.72
C ALA A 22 11.16 16.47 -2.29
N LYS A 23 10.58 15.81 -1.28
CA LYS A 23 11.00 15.96 0.12
C LYS A 23 12.44 15.50 0.35
N ILE A 24 12.88 14.40 -0.28
CA ILE A 24 14.26 13.93 -0.20
C ILE A 24 15.22 14.99 -0.74
N GLU A 25 14.94 15.59 -1.91
CA GLU A 25 15.80 16.63 -2.47
C GLU A 25 15.85 17.89 -1.58
N THR A 26 14.72 18.29 -1.01
CA THR A 26 14.66 19.41 -0.07
C THR A 26 15.52 19.14 1.16
N CYS A 27 15.40 17.95 1.76
CA CYS A 27 16.21 17.55 2.91
C CYS A 27 17.69 17.43 2.55
N ARG A 28 18.02 16.97 1.33
CA ARG A 28 19.39 16.86 0.84
C ARG A 28 20.08 18.22 0.85
N GLN A 29 19.41 19.24 0.30
CA GLN A 29 19.91 20.62 0.27
C GLN A 29 20.01 21.21 1.67
N ALA A 30 18.96 21.07 2.49
CA ALA A 30 18.92 21.64 3.83
C ALA A 30 19.97 21.06 4.80
N LEU A 31 20.30 19.77 4.64
CA LEU A 31 21.28 19.08 5.46
C LEU A 31 22.70 19.08 4.85
N GLY A 32 22.88 19.68 3.66
CA GLY A 32 24.17 19.69 2.95
C GLY A 32 24.68 18.29 2.59
N LEU A 33 23.77 17.36 2.29
CA LEU A 33 24.12 15.97 1.98
C LEU A 33 24.32 15.75 0.48
N ASP A 34 25.25 14.87 0.12
CA ASP A 34 25.60 14.69 -1.30
C ASP A 34 24.57 13.88 -2.07
N THR A 35 23.93 12.88 -1.44
CA THR A 35 23.12 11.87 -2.12
C THR A 35 21.79 11.58 -1.43
N ALA A 36 20.79 11.14 -2.19
CA ALA A 36 19.52 10.63 -1.65
C ALA A 36 19.74 9.50 -0.63
N SER A 37 20.69 8.59 -0.89
CA SER A 37 21.05 7.52 0.04
C SER A 37 21.62 8.02 1.37
N ALA A 38 22.28 9.19 1.40
CA ALA A 38 22.69 9.83 2.65
C ALA A 38 21.48 10.38 3.42
N VAL A 39 20.53 11.02 2.73
CA VAL A 39 19.27 11.50 3.33
C VAL A 39 18.47 10.35 3.94
N ILE A 40 18.31 9.25 3.21
CA ILE A 40 17.60 8.06 3.71
C ILE A 40 18.30 7.50 4.95
N ARG A 41 19.63 7.35 4.94
CA ARG A 41 20.38 6.90 6.14
C ARG A 41 20.17 7.83 7.34
N SER A 42 20.28 9.14 7.14
CA SER A 42 20.02 10.11 8.21
C SER A 42 18.57 10.09 8.70
N ALA A 43 17.60 9.80 7.83
CA ALA A 43 16.21 9.62 8.22
C ALA A 43 16.04 8.37 9.09
N LEU A 44 16.65 7.24 8.70
CA LEU A 44 16.60 5.98 9.46
C LEU A 44 17.25 6.10 10.85
N GLU A 45 18.33 6.86 10.97
CA GLU A 45 19.02 7.10 12.26
C GLU A 45 18.17 7.93 13.24
N ARG A 46 17.31 8.82 12.71
CA ARG A 46 16.49 9.75 13.52
C ARG A 46 15.07 9.24 13.76
N PHE A 47 14.61 8.29 12.96
CA PHE A 47 13.24 7.81 13.02
C PHE A 47 13.07 6.78 14.13
N ASP A 48 12.11 7.02 15.02
CA ASP A 48 11.74 6.05 16.05
C ASP A 48 10.81 4.98 15.48
N PHE A 49 11.37 3.81 15.17
CA PHE A 49 10.61 2.65 14.71
C PHE A 49 9.81 1.97 15.83
N ALA A 50 10.21 2.12 17.09
CA ALA A 50 9.51 1.46 18.20
C ALA A 50 8.21 2.20 18.56
N GLY A 51 8.22 3.53 18.47
CA GLY A 51 7.04 4.37 18.69
C GLY A 51 6.16 4.60 17.46
N CYS A 52 6.61 4.19 16.26
CA CYS A 52 5.86 4.41 15.03
C CYS A 52 4.62 3.51 14.95
N GLN A 53 3.44 4.13 14.80
CA GLN A 53 2.24 3.45 14.34
C GLN A 53 2.04 3.71 12.84
N PRO A 54 2.39 2.74 11.97
CA PRO A 54 2.08 2.89 10.55
C PRO A 54 0.56 3.02 10.38
N PRO A 55 0.08 3.85 9.42
CA PRO A 55 -1.34 3.97 9.14
C PRO A 55 -1.87 2.62 8.61
N HIS A 56 -2.38 1.80 9.53
CA HIS A 56 -2.89 0.49 9.22
C HIS A 56 -4.33 0.67 8.74
N VAL A 57 -4.53 0.81 7.42
CA VAL A 57 -5.87 0.64 6.84
C VAL A 57 -6.19 -0.85 6.97
N PRO A 58 -7.16 -1.26 7.83
CA PRO A 58 -7.42 -2.66 8.05
C PRO A 58 -7.97 -3.29 6.78
N HIS A 59 -7.14 -4.06 6.08
CA HIS A 59 -7.53 -4.83 4.92
C HIS A 59 -7.75 -6.28 5.30
N ARG A 60 -8.91 -6.83 4.92
CA ARG A 60 -9.18 -8.26 5.06
C ARG A 60 -8.98 -8.93 3.71
N GLN A 61 -8.12 -9.94 3.67
CA GLN A 61 -8.02 -10.80 2.49
C GLN A 61 -9.29 -11.64 2.37
N ILE A 62 -9.93 -11.58 1.20
CA ILE A 62 -11.10 -12.37 0.85
C ILE A 62 -10.84 -13.13 -0.45
N SER A 63 -11.49 -14.28 -0.60
CA SER A 63 -11.44 -15.08 -1.82
C SER A 63 -12.80 -15.01 -2.51
N VAL A 64 -12.81 -14.54 -3.76
CA VAL A 64 -14.02 -14.46 -4.59
C VAL A 64 -13.87 -15.32 -5.83
N ARG A 65 -14.98 -15.88 -6.32
CA ARG A 65 -15.01 -16.63 -7.57
C ARG A 65 -15.28 -15.67 -8.71
N LEU A 66 -14.39 -15.66 -9.70
CA LEU A 66 -14.52 -14.88 -10.93
C LEU A 66 -14.48 -15.83 -12.13
N SER A 67 -15.24 -15.50 -13.18
CA SER A 67 -15.19 -16.25 -14.44
C SER A 67 -13.78 -16.21 -15.06
N ALA A 68 -13.51 -17.08 -16.03
CA ALA A 68 -12.24 -17.05 -16.75
C ALA A 68 -12.02 -15.70 -17.46
N ASP A 69 -13.07 -15.19 -18.11
CA ASP A 69 -13.04 -13.92 -18.84
C ASP A 69 -12.78 -12.73 -17.92
N GLN A 70 -13.46 -12.68 -16.77
CA GLN A 70 -13.25 -11.63 -15.76
C GLN A 70 -11.80 -11.61 -15.26
N ARG A 71 -11.22 -12.80 -14.99
CA ARG A 71 -9.82 -12.92 -14.55
C ARG A 71 -8.84 -12.48 -15.63
N SER A 72 -9.09 -12.87 -16.88
CA SER A 72 -8.24 -12.49 -18.01
C SER A 72 -8.28 -10.98 -18.27
N ALA A 73 -9.47 -10.36 -18.24
CA ALA A 73 -9.63 -8.92 -18.37
C ALA A 73 -8.92 -8.15 -17.24
N LEU A 74 -9.09 -8.58 -15.98
CA LEU A 74 -8.42 -7.96 -14.83
C LEU A 74 -6.90 -8.01 -14.96
N LYS A 75 -6.32 -9.16 -15.34
CA LYS A 75 -4.87 -9.28 -15.55
C LYS A 75 -4.36 -8.38 -16.67
N ARG A 76 -5.12 -8.30 -17.78
CA ARG A 76 -4.77 -7.43 -18.91
C ARG A 76 -4.76 -5.97 -18.48
N TYR A 77 -5.81 -5.50 -17.80
CA TYR A 77 -5.88 -4.11 -17.36
C TYR A 77 -4.88 -3.78 -16.26
N ALA A 78 -4.60 -4.71 -15.34
CA ALA A 78 -3.57 -4.56 -14.31
C ALA A 78 -2.21 -4.29 -14.95
N LYS A 79 -1.85 -5.06 -15.99
CA LYS A 79 -0.60 -4.86 -16.74
C LYS A 79 -0.57 -3.54 -17.52
N ILE A 80 -1.68 -3.17 -18.17
CA ILE A 80 -1.76 -1.92 -18.96
C ILE A 80 -1.62 -0.69 -18.05
N LYS A 81 -2.22 -0.74 -16.85
CA LYS A 81 -2.27 0.39 -15.92
C LYS A 81 -1.15 0.37 -14.88
N ASP A 82 -0.25 -0.62 -14.95
CA ASP A 82 0.84 -0.83 -13.99
C ASP A 82 0.37 -0.83 -12.52
N VAL A 83 -0.75 -1.50 -12.26
CA VAL A 83 -1.33 -1.64 -10.90
C VAL A 83 -1.66 -3.09 -10.60
N SER A 84 -1.71 -3.44 -9.32
CA SER A 84 -2.16 -4.77 -8.92
C SER A 84 -3.65 -4.99 -9.24
N VAL A 85 -4.02 -6.26 -9.47
CA VAL A 85 -5.44 -6.66 -9.62
C VAL A 85 -6.28 -6.20 -8.43
N GLY A 86 -5.71 -6.21 -7.22
CA GLY A 86 -6.39 -5.78 -6.02
C GLY A 86 -6.71 -4.28 -5.99
N VAL A 87 -5.92 -3.43 -6.64
CA VAL A 87 -6.25 -2.00 -6.80
C VAL A 87 -7.47 -1.85 -7.71
N LEU A 88 -7.49 -2.56 -8.85
CA LEU A 88 -8.63 -2.53 -9.78
C LEU A 88 -9.92 -3.02 -9.12
N LEU A 89 -9.86 -4.10 -8.35
CA LEU A 89 -11.01 -4.62 -7.62
C LEU A 89 -11.52 -3.63 -6.56
N ARG A 90 -10.62 -2.96 -5.84
CA ARG A 90 -11.01 -1.93 -4.86
C ARG A 90 -11.71 -0.75 -5.52
N MET A 91 -11.16 -0.23 -6.63
CA MET A 91 -11.80 0.86 -7.39
C MET A 91 -13.18 0.44 -7.92
N ALA A 92 -13.29 -0.77 -8.48
CA ALA A 92 -14.56 -1.26 -9.02
C ALA A 92 -15.64 -1.44 -7.94
N ILE A 93 -15.25 -1.79 -6.70
CA ILE A 93 -16.17 -1.89 -5.56
C ILE A 93 -16.57 -0.50 -5.07
N ASP A 94 -15.63 0.46 -5.03
CA ASP A 94 -15.88 1.83 -4.60
C ASP A 94 -16.86 2.57 -5.52
N ASP A 95 -16.83 2.25 -6.82
CA ASP A 95 -17.74 2.79 -7.84
C ASP A 95 -19.18 2.21 -7.77
N LEU A 96 -19.42 1.17 -6.97
CA LEU A 96 -20.76 0.59 -6.85
C LEU A 96 -21.72 1.55 -6.14
N PRO A 97 -22.92 1.81 -6.70
CA PRO A 97 -23.93 2.62 -6.01
C PRO A 97 -24.44 1.87 -4.78
N ALA A 98 -24.06 2.33 -3.59
CA ALA A 98 -24.48 1.76 -2.32
C ALA A 98 -25.97 2.02 -2.05
N THR A 99 -26.86 1.24 -2.66
CA THR A 99 -28.28 1.24 -2.29
C THR A 99 -28.42 0.47 -0.98
N LYS A 100 -28.72 1.17 0.12
CA LYS A 100 -29.01 0.53 1.42
C LYS A 100 -30.13 -0.51 1.23
N PRO A 101 -29.90 -1.81 1.48
CA PRO A 101 -31.02 -2.75 1.51
C PRO A 101 -31.92 -2.38 2.70
N LYS A 102 -33.20 -2.10 2.44
CA LYS A 102 -34.22 -1.96 3.49
C LYS A 102 -34.16 -3.22 4.35
N ALA A 103 -33.92 -3.05 5.66
CA ALA A 103 -33.89 -4.15 6.61
C ALA A 103 -35.17 -4.98 6.46
N LYS A 104 -35.03 -6.26 6.08
CA LYS A 104 -36.15 -7.19 6.12
C LYS A 104 -36.57 -7.31 7.58
N ALA A 105 -37.78 -6.86 7.89
CA ALA A 105 -38.38 -6.98 9.21
C ALA A 105 -38.26 -8.44 9.68
N LYS A 106 -37.63 -8.62 10.84
CA LYS A 106 -37.49 -9.91 11.51
C LYS A 106 -38.90 -10.47 11.76
N PRO A 107 -39.22 -11.73 11.38
CA PRO A 107 -40.54 -12.28 11.62
C PRO A 107 -40.73 -12.38 13.14
N THR A 108 -41.69 -11.63 13.66
CA THR A 108 -42.15 -11.72 15.05
C THR A 108 -42.71 -13.12 15.27
N ARG A 109 -41.96 -13.94 16.01
CA ARG A 109 -42.39 -15.24 16.53
C ARG A 109 -43.58 -14.99 17.46
N ARG A 110 -44.81 -15.20 16.99
CA ARG A 110 -45.99 -15.33 17.87
C ARG A 110 -45.80 -16.61 18.71
N ARG A 111 -45.47 -16.44 19.99
CA ARG A 111 -45.72 -17.49 21.00
C ARG A 111 -47.23 -17.57 21.17
N LYS A 112 -47.83 -18.72 20.85
CA LYS A 112 -49.19 -19.06 21.32
C LYS A 112 -49.06 -19.49 22.78
N SER A 113 -49.86 -18.85 23.64
CA SER A 113 -50.26 -19.34 24.95
C SER A 113 -51.41 -20.33 24.81
#